data_AF-A0AAE1W563-F1
#
_entry.id   AF-A0AAE1W563-F1
#
_cell.length_a   1.000
_cell.length_b   1.000
_cell.length_c   1.000
_cell.angle_alpha   90.00
_cell.angle_beta   90.00
_cell.angle_gamma   90.00
#
_symmetry.space_group_name_H-M   'P 1'
#
loop_
_entity.id
_entity.type
_entity.pdbx_description
1 polymer ?
#
loop_
_entity_poly.entity_id
_entity_poly.type
_entity_poly.pdbx_seq_one_letter_code
_entity_poly.pdbx_strand_id
1 'polypeptide(L)'
;MLYVSKMIPASDKGRFFAFGRVFSGRVSTGLKVRIMGPNYVPGEKKDLYVKSVQRTVIWMGKKQETVEDVPCGNTVALVGLDQFITKNATLTNEKEVDAHPIRAMKFSVSPVVRVAVQCKVASDLPKLVEGLKRLAKSDPMVVCTIEESGEHIVAGAGELHLEICLKDLQEDFMGGAEIIKSDPVVSFRETVLERSSRTVMSKSPNKHNRLYMEARPLEEGLAESIDEGRVQYLNEIKDSVVAGFQWASKEGPLAEENMRGVCFEVCDVVLHADAIHRGGGQVIPTARRVIYASHLTAKPRLLEPVYLVEIQAPEQALGGIYSVLNQKRGHVFEEMQRPGTPLYNIKAYLPVIESFGFSSTLRAATSGQAFPQCVFDHWDMMSSDPLESGSQAATLVADIRKRKGLKEQMTPLSEFEDKL
;
A
#
# COMPACT_ATOMS: atom_id res chain seq x y z
N MET A 1 -10.51 -14.20 23.68
CA MET A 1 -10.38 -13.43 22.42
C MET A 1 -10.17 -11.96 22.75
N LEU A 2 -9.03 -11.42 22.38
CA LEU A 2 -8.70 -9.99 22.49
C LEU A 2 -8.19 -9.53 21.11
N TYR A 3 -8.60 -8.34 20.69
CA TYR A 3 -8.11 -7.73 19.45
C TYR A 3 -7.22 -6.54 19.78
N VAL A 4 -5.99 -6.55 19.27
CA VAL A 4 -5.07 -5.41 19.35
C VAL A 4 -5.30 -4.54 18.14
N SER A 5 -5.71 -3.29 18.37
CA SER A 5 -6.03 -2.33 17.31
C SER A 5 -4.85 -1.43 16.95
N LYS A 6 -4.00 -1.09 17.92
CA LYS A 6 -2.81 -0.24 17.72
C LYS A 6 -1.75 -0.45 18.78
N MET A 7 -0.52 -0.10 18.44
CA MET A 7 0.61 -0.08 19.37
C MET A 7 0.83 1.35 19.83
N ILE A 8 0.78 1.59 21.14
CA ILE A 8 0.99 2.92 21.72
C ILE A 8 2.44 3.01 22.21
N PRO A 9 3.22 4.01 21.79
CA PRO A 9 4.58 4.20 22.29
C PRO A 9 4.56 4.50 23.79
N ALA A 10 5.42 3.82 24.54
CA ALA A 10 5.62 4.08 25.95
C ALA A 10 6.52 5.32 26.16
N SER A 11 6.36 6.01 27.29
CA SER A 11 7.22 7.13 27.68
C SER A 11 8.68 6.73 27.92
N ASP A 12 8.95 5.43 28.13
CA ASP A 12 10.29 4.88 28.33
C ASP A 12 11.11 4.75 27.01
N LYS A 13 10.61 5.32 25.90
CA LYS A 13 11.25 5.43 24.58
C LYS A 13 11.81 4.12 24.00
N GLY A 14 11.43 2.96 24.54
CA GLY A 14 11.94 1.66 24.08
C GLY A 14 10.88 0.59 23.84
N ARG A 15 9.67 0.73 24.42
CA ARG A 15 8.64 -0.30 24.35
C ARG A 15 7.32 0.25 23.83
N PHE A 16 6.48 -0.65 23.33
CA PHE A 16 5.11 -0.35 22.93
C PHE A 16 4.11 -1.10 23.80
N PHE A 17 2.98 -0.45 24.07
CA PHE A 17 1.80 -1.07 24.65
C PHE A 17 0.87 -1.54 23.55
N ALA A 18 0.49 -2.81 23.58
CA ALA A 18 -0.53 -3.34 22.68
C ALA A 18 -1.91 -2.92 23.19
N PHE A 19 -2.53 -1.93 22.57
CA PHE A 19 -3.85 -1.43 22.95
C PHE A 19 -4.95 -2.15 22.17
N GLY A 20 -5.99 -2.58 22.88
CA GLY A 20 -7.02 -3.40 22.30
C GLY A 20 -8.28 -3.52 23.14
N ARG A 21 -9.17 -4.40 22.69
CA ARG A 21 -10.43 -4.73 23.38
C ARG A 21 -10.53 -6.22 23.63
N VAL A 22 -10.96 -6.59 24.84
CA VAL A 22 -11.29 -7.96 25.21
C VAL A 22 -12.69 -8.26 24.69
N PHE A 23 -12.83 -9.14 23.70
CA PHE A 23 -14.12 -9.53 23.14
C PHE A 23 -14.74 -10.71 23.89
N SER A 24 -13.92 -11.67 24.32
CA SER A 24 -14.38 -12.83 25.07
C SER A 24 -13.30 -13.33 26.03
N GLY A 25 -13.74 -13.83 27.19
CA GLY A 25 -12.87 -14.28 28.27
C GLY A 25 -12.31 -13.11 29.10
N ARG A 26 -11.20 -13.37 29.79
CA ARG A 26 -10.54 -12.43 30.70
C ARG A 26 -9.03 -12.49 30.48
N VAL A 27 -8.39 -11.34 30.32
CA VAL A 27 -6.93 -11.25 30.24
C VAL A 27 -6.38 -11.01 31.64
N SER A 28 -5.32 -11.72 32.01
CA SER A 28 -4.66 -11.56 33.31
C SER A 28 -3.16 -11.41 33.14
N THR A 29 -2.54 -10.72 34.10
CA THR A 29 -1.09 -10.55 34.16
C THR A 29 -0.41 -11.91 34.37
N GLY A 30 0.60 -12.24 33.55
CA GLY A 30 1.27 -13.54 33.54
C GLY A 30 0.62 -14.61 32.66
N LEU A 31 -0.57 -14.35 32.10
CA LEU A 31 -1.27 -15.31 31.25
C LEU A 31 -0.49 -15.58 29.95
N LYS A 32 -0.30 -16.85 29.62
CA LYS A 32 0.22 -17.26 28.31
C LYS A 32 -0.87 -17.09 27.25
N VAL A 33 -0.57 -16.24 26.27
CA VAL A 33 -1.46 -15.92 25.16
C VAL A 33 -0.83 -16.33 23.84
N ARG A 34 -1.70 -16.76 22.95
CA ARG A 34 -1.38 -17.07 21.56
C ARG A 34 -1.65 -15.81 20.72
N ILE A 35 -0.59 -15.27 20.13
CA ILE A 35 -0.58 -14.09 19.28
C ILE A 35 -0.69 -14.57 17.84
N MET A 36 -1.79 -14.21 17.18
CA MET A 36 -2.04 -14.48 15.77
C MET A 36 -1.88 -13.17 15.01
N GLY A 37 -0.89 -13.11 14.12
CA GLY A 37 -0.67 -11.96 13.27
C GLY A 37 -1.70 -11.82 12.14
N PRO A 38 -1.61 -10.77 11.32
CA PRO A 38 -2.61 -10.46 10.29
C PRO A 38 -2.73 -11.53 9.20
N ASN A 39 -1.65 -12.29 8.94
CA ASN A 39 -1.57 -13.28 7.88
C ASN A 39 -1.69 -14.72 8.39
N TYR A 40 -2.01 -14.89 9.68
CA TYR A 40 -2.14 -16.21 10.28
C TYR A 40 -3.35 -16.96 9.70
N VAL A 41 -3.14 -18.18 9.23
CA VAL A 41 -4.19 -19.11 8.79
C VAL A 41 -4.26 -20.27 9.79
N PRO A 42 -5.45 -20.65 10.29
CA PRO A 42 -5.60 -21.80 11.18
C PRO A 42 -4.98 -23.07 10.57
N GLY A 43 -4.05 -23.68 11.30
CA GLY A 43 -3.30 -24.87 10.87
C GLY A 43 -1.85 -24.58 10.50
N GLU A 44 -1.51 -23.36 10.09
CA GLU A 44 -0.12 -22.96 9.86
C GLU A 44 0.56 -22.50 11.15
N LYS A 45 1.88 -22.69 11.26
CA LYS A 45 2.70 -22.09 12.33
C LYS A 45 3.28 -20.72 11.96
N LYS A 46 2.99 -20.25 10.75
CA LYS A 46 3.47 -18.96 10.25
C LYS A 46 2.70 -17.83 10.93
N ASP A 47 3.41 -16.80 11.37
CA ASP A 47 2.83 -15.63 12.05
C ASP A 47 2.08 -15.94 13.36
N LEU A 48 2.54 -17.01 14.03
CA LEU A 48 1.98 -17.51 15.29
C LEU A 48 3.05 -17.47 16.40
N TYR A 49 2.74 -16.79 17.50
CA TYR A 49 3.66 -16.69 18.65
C TYR A 49 2.94 -17.00 19.96
N VAL A 50 3.58 -17.76 20.86
CA VAL A 50 3.04 -18.03 22.20
C VAL A 50 3.94 -17.36 23.23
N LYS A 51 3.39 -16.37 23.94
CA LYS A 51 4.12 -15.56 24.92
C LYS A 51 3.24 -15.18 26.10
N SER A 52 3.86 -14.91 27.24
CA SER A 52 3.17 -14.46 28.44
C SER A 52 2.99 -12.94 28.44
N VAL A 53 1.79 -12.48 28.78
CA VAL A 53 1.53 -11.06 29.07
C VAL A 53 2.31 -10.65 30.31
N GLN A 54 3.20 -9.67 30.21
CA GLN A 54 4.01 -9.25 31.37
C GLN A 54 3.18 -8.45 32.37
N ARG A 55 2.38 -7.50 31.88
CA ARG A 55 1.49 -6.65 32.70
C ARG A 55 0.26 -6.25 31.89
N THR A 56 -0.86 -6.20 32.59
CA THR A 56 -2.13 -5.68 32.08
C THR A 56 -2.34 -4.28 32.65
N VAL A 57 -2.61 -3.29 31.79
CA VAL A 57 -2.80 -1.90 32.22
C VAL A 57 -4.10 -1.31 31.68
N ILE A 58 -4.78 -0.54 32.52
CA ILE A 58 -5.89 0.31 32.11
C ILE A 58 -5.31 1.64 31.65
N TRP A 59 -5.68 2.04 30.43
CA TRP A 59 -5.18 3.26 29.81
C TRP A 59 -6.10 4.45 30.11
N MET A 60 -5.69 5.33 31.03
CA MET A 60 -6.44 6.53 31.42
C MET A 60 -5.80 7.79 30.82
N GLY A 61 -5.60 7.78 29.51
CA GLY A 61 -4.99 8.89 28.77
C GLY A 61 -3.50 9.06 29.10
N LYS A 62 -3.18 10.01 29.99
CA LYS A 62 -1.80 10.25 30.46
C LYS A 62 -1.38 9.32 31.61
N LYS A 63 -2.35 8.82 32.39
CA LYS A 63 -2.09 7.92 33.52
C LYS A 63 -2.32 6.47 33.10
N GLN A 64 -1.49 5.58 33.62
CA GLN A 64 -1.56 4.15 33.36
C GLN A 64 -1.65 3.45 34.72
N GLU A 65 -2.69 2.65 34.90
CA GLU A 65 -2.94 1.89 36.14
C GLU A 65 -2.74 0.41 35.83
N THR A 66 -1.86 -0.26 36.57
CA THR A 66 -1.64 -1.70 36.44
C THR A 66 -2.75 -2.45 37.17
N VAL A 67 -3.36 -3.42 36.48
CA VAL A 67 -4.42 -4.26 37.03
C VAL A 67 -4.05 -5.74 36.90
N GLU A 68 -4.60 -6.57 37.78
CA GLU A 68 -4.37 -8.01 37.75
C GLU A 68 -5.06 -8.66 36.55
N ASP A 69 -6.31 -8.30 36.30
CA ASP A 69 -7.13 -8.85 35.24
C ASP A 69 -8.14 -7.86 34.66
N VAL A 70 -8.57 -8.10 33.42
CA VAL A 70 -9.58 -7.31 32.71
C VAL A 70 -10.61 -8.24 32.04
N PRO A 71 -11.91 -8.14 32.39
CA PRO A 71 -12.95 -8.97 31.80
C PRO A 71 -13.37 -8.48 30.41
N CYS A 72 -14.09 -9.34 29.68
CA CYS A 72 -14.64 -9.07 28.36
C CYS A 72 -15.51 -7.80 28.34
N GLY A 73 -15.53 -7.15 27.17
CA GLY A 73 -16.23 -5.87 26.94
C GLY A 73 -15.31 -4.66 27.07
N ASN A 74 -14.24 -4.75 27.87
CA ASN A 74 -13.38 -3.63 28.21
C ASN A 74 -12.18 -3.44 27.26
N THR A 75 -11.69 -2.20 27.20
CA THR A 75 -10.42 -1.86 26.55
C THR A 75 -9.26 -2.02 27.51
N VAL A 76 -8.12 -2.47 27.00
CA VAL A 76 -6.94 -2.80 27.80
C VAL A 76 -5.67 -2.52 27.00
N ALA A 77 -4.59 -2.20 27.69
CA ALA A 77 -3.24 -2.15 27.13
C ALA A 77 -2.39 -3.26 27.75
N LEU A 78 -1.61 -3.95 26.92
CA LEU A 78 -0.77 -5.07 27.31
C LEU A 78 0.71 -4.75 27.13
N VAL A 79 1.53 -5.20 28.08
CA VAL A 79 2.99 -5.04 28.07
C VAL A 79 3.68 -6.36 27.72
N GLY A 80 4.74 -6.29 26.91
CA GLY A 80 5.62 -7.42 26.60
C GLY A 80 5.26 -8.21 25.33
N LEU A 81 4.38 -7.66 24.49
CA LEU A 81 3.96 -8.25 23.22
C LEU A 81 4.46 -7.47 21.99
N ASP A 82 5.23 -6.41 22.21
CA ASP A 82 5.69 -5.43 21.22
C ASP A 82 6.65 -5.99 20.16
N GLN A 83 7.39 -7.04 20.49
CA GLN A 83 8.30 -7.69 19.55
C GLN A 83 7.58 -8.53 18.50
N PHE A 84 6.40 -9.05 18.85
CA PHE A 84 5.66 -10.02 18.01
C PHE A 84 4.50 -9.37 17.25
N ILE A 85 4.01 -8.23 17.74
CA ILE A 85 2.90 -7.51 17.12
C ILE A 85 3.46 -6.31 16.35
N THR A 86 3.19 -6.28 15.04
CA THR A 86 3.57 -5.14 14.20
C THR A 86 2.52 -4.05 14.25
N LYS A 87 1.28 -4.31 13.81
CA LYS A 87 0.19 -3.30 13.72
C LYS A 87 -1.05 -3.72 14.48
N ASN A 88 -1.62 -4.84 14.05
CA ASN A 88 -2.75 -5.48 14.68
C ASN A 88 -2.42 -6.96 14.91
N ALA A 89 -3.11 -7.55 15.88
CA ALA A 89 -3.02 -8.97 16.17
C ALA A 89 -4.28 -9.41 16.90
N THR A 90 -4.61 -10.68 16.73
CA THR A 90 -5.66 -11.32 17.53
C THR A 90 -5.01 -12.21 18.56
N LEU A 91 -5.46 -12.08 19.81
CA LEU A 91 -4.95 -12.80 20.97
C LEU A 91 -5.99 -13.82 21.43
N THR A 92 -5.55 -15.07 21.52
CA THR A 92 -6.30 -16.22 22.02
C THR A 92 -5.63 -16.85 23.23
N ASN A 93 -6.35 -17.73 23.90
CA ASN A 93 -5.77 -18.56 24.95
C ASN A 93 -4.93 -19.68 24.33
N GLU A 94 -3.93 -20.19 25.05
CA GLU A 94 -3.01 -21.23 24.54
C GLU A 94 -3.73 -22.51 24.11
N LYS A 95 -4.83 -22.86 24.80
CA LYS A 95 -5.61 -24.09 24.58
C LYS A 95 -6.57 -24.02 23.40
N GLU A 96 -6.85 -22.82 22.88
CA GLU A 96 -7.85 -22.61 21.82
C GLU A 96 -7.16 -22.65 20.46
N VAL A 97 -7.07 -23.87 19.88
CA VAL A 97 -6.36 -24.11 18.61
C VAL A 97 -7.22 -23.77 17.39
N ASP A 98 -8.55 -23.88 17.51
CA ASP A 98 -9.51 -23.68 16.43
C ASP A 98 -9.95 -22.21 16.25
N ALA A 99 -9.38 -21.32 17.06
CA ALA A 99 -9.73 -19.91 17.01
C ALA A 99 -9.18 -19.24 15.74
N HIS A 100 -10.06 -18.53 15.05
CA HIS A 100 -9.73 -17.77 13.84
C HIS A 100 -9.31 -16.33 14.19
N PRO A 101 -8.41 -15.71 13.41
CA PRO A 101 -8.06 -14.31 13.62
C PRO A 101 -9.25 -13.40 13.34
N ILE A 102 -9.39 -12.33 14.13
CA ILE A 102 -10.35 -11.27 13.84
C ILE A 102 -9.85 -10.51 12.61
N ARG A 103 -10.76 -10.25 11.68
CA ARG A 103 -10.45 -9.54 10.44
C ARG A 103 -9.74 -8.22 10.75
N ALA A 104 -8.55 -8.04 10.18
CA ALA A 104 -7.79 -6.82 10.32
C ALA A 104 -8.63 -5.61 9.87
N MET A 105 -8.45 -4.49 10.58
CA MET A 105 -9.09 -3.23 10.22
C MET A 105 -8.66 -2.84 8.80
N LYS A 106 -9.63 -2.74 7.89
CA LYS A 106 -9.42 -2.11 6.60
C LYS A 106 -9.46 -0.60 6.83
N PHE A 107 -8.32 0.06 6.66
CA PHE A 107 -8.29 1.52 6.60
C PHE A 107 -8.89 1.94 5.26
N SER A 108 -9.81 2.90 5.28
CA SER A 108 -10.39 3.48 4.07
C SER A 108 -9.34 4.20 3.22
N VAL A 109 -8.29 4.72 3.87
CA VAL A 109 -7.28 5.57 3.26
C VAL A 109 -6.04 4.77 2.91
N SER A 110 -5.67 4.77 1.62
CA SER A 110 -4.42 4.18 1.14
C SER A 110 -3.26 5.17 1.30
N PRO A 111 -2.06 4.72 1.72
CA PRO A 111 -0.89 5.58 1.78
C PRO A 111 -0.37 5.84 0.35
N VAL A 112 -0.76 6.97 -0.22
CA VAL A 112 -0.47 7.33 -1.62
C VAL A 112 0.78 8.21 -1.76
N VAL A 113 1.11 9.00 -0.74
CA VAL A 113 2.28 9.89 -0.73
C VAL A 113 3.47 9.16 -0.15
N ARG A 114 4.62 9.20 -0.83
CA ARG A 114 5.88 8.55 -0.47
C ARG A 114 7.00 9.57 -0.35
N VAL A 115 7.87 9.43 0.62
CA VAL A 115 9.13 10.19 0.74
C VAL A 115 10.27 9.22 0.98
N ALA A 116 11.39 9.42 0.28
CA ALA A 116 12.63 8.73 0.57
C ALA A 116 13.33 9.43 1.75
N VAL A 117 13.79 8.62 2.71
CA VAL A 117 14.45 9.07 3.92
C VAL A 117 15.83 8.46 3.98
N GLN A 118 16.84 9.31 4.20
CA GLN A 118 18.23 8.90 4.34
C GLN A 118 18.85 9.52 5.58
N CYS A 119 19.83 8.86 6.19
CA CYS A 119 20.63 9.46 7.25
C CYS A 119 21.62 10.45 6.65
N LYS A 120 21.76 11.64 7.27
CA LYS A 120 22.84 12.56 6.91
C LYS A 120 24.22 11.99 7.27
N VAL A 121 24.30 11.27 8.39
CA VAL A 121 25.52 10.61 8.85
C VAL A 121 25.36 9.10 8.70
N ALA A 122 26.26 8.46 7.94
CA ALA A 122 26.19 7.02 7.66
C ALA A 122 26.22 6.14 8.91
N SER A 123 26.85 6.59 10.01
CA SER A 123 26.91 5.85 11.28
C SER A 123 25.56 5.72 11.97
N ASP A 124 24.58 6.58 11.66
CA ASP A 124 23.25 6.55 12.26
C ASP A 124 22.25 5.65 11.50
N LEU A 125 22.69 5.00 10.42
CA LEU A 125 21.85 4.08 9.64
C LEU A 125 21.17 2.99 10.50
N PRO A 126 21.84 2.34 11.48
CA PRO A 126 21.16 1.37 12.35
C PRO A 126 20.02 1.99 13.16
N LYS A 127 20.17 3.26 13.59
CA LYS A 127 19.13 3.99 14.33
C LYS A 127 17.95 4.32 13.43
N LEU A 128 18.19 4.69 12.17
CA LEU A 128 17.11 4.91 11.20
C LEU A 128 16.33 3.63 10.92
N VAL A 129 17.01 2.51 10.68
CA VAL A 129 16.33 1.23 10.43
C VAL A 129 15.46 0.83 11.61
N GLU A 130 15.95 0.97 12.85
CA GLU A 130 15.15 0.70 14.03
C GLU A 130 14.02 1.73 14.22
N GLY A 131 14.30 3.01 13.98
CA GLY A 131 13.31 4.08 14.05
C GLY A 131 12.16 3.89 13.07
N LEU A 132 12.45 3.48 11.83
CA LEU A 132 11.44 3.18 10.82
C LEU A 132 10.56 1.99 11.20
N LYS A 133 11.14 0.94 11.80
CA LYS A 133 10.36 -0.19 12.34
C LYS A 133 9.43 0.26 13.45
N ARG A 134 9.90 1.16 14.31
CA ARG A 134 9.11 1.71 15.42
C ARG A 134 8.00 2.63 14.93
N LEU A 135 8.27 3.48 13.94
CA LEU A 135 7.29 4.32 13.29
C LEU A 135 6.16 3.49 12.66
N ALA A 136 6.52 2.43 11.92
CA ALA A 136 5.56 1.52 11.30
C ALA A 136 4.69 0.74 12.31
N LYS A 137 5.14 0.60 13.56
CA LYS A 137 4.34 0.03 14.65
C LYS A 137 3.41 1.05 15.28
N SER A 138 3.90 2.28 15.49
CA SER A 138 3.16 3.36 16.13
C SER A 138 1.95 3.79 15.31
N ASP A 139 2.12 3.91 13.99
CA ASP A 139 1.07 4.35 13.08
C ASP A 139 0.58 3.20 12.17
N PRO A 140 -0.72 2.82 12.25
CA PRO A 140 -1.28 1.78 11.40
C PRO A 140 -1.25 2.10 9.89
N MET A 141 -1.32 3.37 9.50
CA MET A 141 -1.42 3.82 8.11
C MET A 141 -0.06 4.03 7.46
N VAL A 142 0.99 4.25 8.25
CA VAL A 142 2.35 4.39 7.72
C VAL A 142 2.86 3.05 7.20
N VAL A 143 3.45 3.08 6.01
CA VAL A 143 4.13 1.92 5.42
C VAL A 143 5.57 2.31 5.14
N CYS A 144 6.50 1.63 5.83
CA CYS A 144 7.93 1.78 5.60
C CYS A 144 8.40 0.60 4.76
N THR A 145 8.97 0.88 3.58
CA THR A 145 9.54 -0.14 2.68
C THR A 145 10.97 0.21 2.32
N ILE A 146 11.76 -0.81 2.00
CA ILE A 146 13.10 -0.64 1.43
C ILE A 146 12.98 -1.01 -0.04
N GLU A 147 13.36 -0.09 -0.93
CA GLU A 147 13.43 -0.37 -2.37
C GLU A 147 14.72 -1.14 -2.70
N GLU A 148 14.77 -1.78 -3.87
CA GLU A 148 15.96 -2.54 -4.32
C GLU A 148 17.18 -1.65 -4.51
N SER A 149 16.95 -0.35 -4.77
CA SER A 149 17.98 0.71 -4.79
C SER A 149 18.67 0.90 -3.43
N GLY A 150 18.11 0.36 -2.35
CA GLY A 150 18.56 0.57 -0.98
C GLY A 150 17.95 1.80 -0.31
N GLU A 151 17.05 2.52 -0.98
CA GLU A 151 16.35 3.67 -0.41
C GLU A 151 15.27 3.25 0.59
N HIS A 152 15.20 3.96 1.72
CA HIS A 152 14.13 3.79 2.70
C HIS A 152 12.96 4.71 2.37
N ILE A 153 11.83 4.12 2.00
CA ILE A 153 10.61 4.85 1.64
C ILE A 153 9.62 4.82 2.79
N VAL A 154 9.11 6.01 3.16
CA VAL A 154 7.99 6.17 4.10
C VAL A 154 6.78 6.64 3.32
N ALA A 155 5.71 5.84 3.36
CA ALA A 155 4.44 6.15 2.72
C ALA A 155 3.38 6.51 3.76
N GLY A 156 2.60 7.56 3.47
CA GLY A 156 1.53 8.05 4.31
C GLY A 156 0.30 8.47 3.51
N ALA A 157 -0.80 8.75 4.21
CA ALA A 157 -2.07 9.13 3.58
C ALA A 157 -2.11 10.53 2.99
N GLY A 158 -1.21 11.43 3.39
CA GLY A 158 -1.18 12.80 2.91
C GLY A 158 0.06 13.54 3.42
N GLU A 159 0.24 14.77 2.93
CA GLU A 159 1.42 15.61 3.21
C GLU A 159 1.59 15.88 4.71
N LEU A 160 0.54 16.40 5.37
CA LEU A 160 0.58 16.72 6.81
C LEU A 160 0.87 15.49 7.67
N HIS A 161 0.25 14.35 7.33
CA HIS A 161 0.47 13.10 8.03
C HIS A 161 1.95 12.69 7.94
N LEU A 162 2.53 12.76 6.74
CA LEU A 162 3.92 12.40 6.52
C LEU A 162 4.89 13.36 7.21
N GLU A 163 4.58 14.67 7.25
CA GLU A 163 5.38 15.66 7.96
C GLU A 163 5.46 15.35 9.47
N ILE A 164 4.34 15.02 10.09
CA ILE A 164 4.29 14.60 11.50
C ILE A 164 5.07 13.31 11.69
N CYS A 165 4.87 12.30 10.84
CA CYS A 165 5.60 11.04 10.95
C CYS A 165 7.12 11.21 10.83
N LEU A 166 7.59 12.09 9.94
CA LEU A 166 9.01 12.39 9.78
C LEU A 166 9.57 13.16 10.98
N LYS A 167 8.78 14.06 11.57
CA LYS A 167 9.13 14.76 12.80
C LYS A 167 9.27 13.78 13.98
N ASP A 168 8.28 12.89 14.16
CA ASP A 168 8.31 11.86 15.20
C ASP A 168 9.48 10.89 15.00
N LEU A 169 9.80 10.54 13.74
CA LEU A 169 10.98 9.76 13.40
C LEU A 169 12.28 10.44 13.85
N GLN A 170 12.43 11.72 13.54
CA GLN A 170 13.63 12.49 13.87
C GLN A 170 13.77 12.74 15.37
N GLU A 171 12.71 13.24 16.03
CA GLU A 171 12.76 13.69 17.43
C GLU A 171 12.68 12.52 18.42
N ASP A 172 11.74 11.59 18.23
CA ASP A 172 11.44 10.56 19.22
C ASP A 172 12.14 9.23 18.96
N PHE A 173 12.15 8.78 17.70
CA PHE A 173 12.65 7.44 17.37
C PHE A 173 14.16 7.41 17.07
N MET A 174 14.72 8.47 16.47
CA MET A 174 16.14 8.58 16.15
C MET A 174 16.94 9.40 17.18
N GLY A 175 16.27 9.98 18.19
CA GLY A 175 16.92 10.74 19.26
C GLY A 175 17.57 12.04 18.80
N GLY A 176 17.01 12.69 17.78
CA GLY A 176 17.47 13.97 17.24
C GLY A 176 18.50 13.87 16.12
N ALA A 177 18.81 12.67 15.61
CA ALA A 177 19.72 12.52 14.48
C ALA A 177 19.12 13.11 13.19
N GLU A 178 19.92 13.86 12.44
CA GLU A 178 19.44 14.55 11.24
C GLU A 178 19.16 13.57 10.09
N ILE A 179 17.97 13.71 9.51
CA ILE A 179 17.51 12.98 8.33
C ILE A 179 17.48 13.89 7.11
N ILE A 180 17.85 13.34 5.96
CA ILE A 180 17.65 13.94 4.64
C ILE A 180 16.36 13.35 4.09
N LYS A 181 15.41 14.22 3.74
CA LYS A 181 14.13 13.83 3.12
C LYS A 181 14.13 14.27 1.66
N SER A 182 13.65 13.40 0.77
CA SER A 182 13.35 13.78 -0.61
C SER A 182 12.06 14.59 -0.69
N ASP A 183 11.80 15.16 -1.87
CA ASP A 183 10.48 15.69 -2.17
C ASP A 183 9.42 14.57 -2.10
N PRO A 184 8.18 14.87 -1.68
CA PRO A 184 7.12 13.89 -1.64
C PRO A 184 6.70 13.51 -3.06
N VAL A 185 6.54 12.22 -3.29
CA VAL A 185 6.14 11.68 -4.58
C VAL A 185 4.88 10.83 -4.43
N VAL A 186 4.09 10.81 -5.49
CA VAL A 186 2.84 10.05 -5.53
C VAL A 186 3.07 8.67 -6.11
N SER A 187 2.41 7.68 -5.51
CA SER A 187 2.37 6.33 -6.06
C SER A 187 1.39 6.30 -7.23
N PHE A 188 1.84 5.92 -8.41
CA PHE A 188 0.97 5.68 -9.56
C PHE A 188 0.58 4.20 -9.65
N ARG A 189 -0.35 3.88 -10.53
CA ARG A 189 -0.63 2.49 -10.94
C ARG A 189 -0.60 2.38 -12.45
N GLU A 190 -0.24 1.20 -12.94
CA GLU A 190 -0.24 0.90 -14.37
C GLU A 190 -1.49 0.09 -14.72
N THR A 191 -2.19 0.46 -15.79
CA THR A 191 -3.37 -0.25 -16.29
C THR A 191 -3.30 -0.38 -17.82
N VAL A 192 -4.25 -1.11 -18.39
CA VAL A 192 -4.42 -1.24 -19.84
C VAL A 192 -5.79 -0.69 -20.24
N LEU A 193 -5.87 -0.03 -21.39
CA LEU A 193 -7.12 0.54 -21.88
C LEU A 193 -7.93 -0.47 -22.71
N GLU A 194 -7.25 -1.26 -23.55
CA GLU A 194 -7.88 -2.15 -24.52
C GLU A 194 -7.34 -3.58 -24.38
N ARG A 195 -7.95 -4.53 -25.08
CA ARG A 195 -7.39 -5.88 -25.23
C ARG A 195 -6.09 -5.80 -26.03
N SER A 196 -5.13 -6.67 -25.71
CA SER A 196 -3.91 -6.85 -26.51
C SER A 196 -4.23 -7.00 -27.99
N SER A 197 -3.52 -6.23 -28.82
CA SER A 197 -3.68 -6.28 -30.28
C SER A 197 -3.40 -7.66 -30.90
N ARG A 198 -2.59 -8.49 -30.23
CA ARG A 198 -2.27 -9.87 -30.61
C ARG A 198 -1.86 -10.69 -29.39
N THR A 199 -1.98 -12.01 -29.50
CA THR A 199 -1.40 -12.94 -28.54
C THR A 199 0.13 -12.84 -28.56
N VAL A 200 0.74 -12.56 -27.42
CA VAL A 200 2.20 -12.49 -27.27
C VAL A 200 2.75 -13.80 -26.74
N MET A 201 4.00 -14.10 -27.09
CA MET A 201 4.68 -15.33 -26.67
C MET A 201 6.04 -15.03 -26.05
N SER A 202 6.38 -15.78 -24.99
CA SER A 202 7.72 -15.78 -24.41
C SER A 202 8.22 -17.20 -24.20
N LYS A 203 9.52 -17.41 -24.44
CA LYS A 203 10.21 -18.70 -24.27
C LYS A 203 10.95 -18.72 -22.92
N SER A 204 11.09 -19.91 -22.34
CA SER A 204 11.98 -20.13 -21.21
C SER A 204 13.46 -20.02 -21.59
N PRO A 205 14.36 -19.74 -20.63
CA PRO A 205 15.79 -19.71 -20.89
C PRO A 205 16.31 -21.00 -21.57
N ASN A 206 15.75 -22.15 -21.23
CA ASN A 206 16.05 -23.42 -21.88
C ASN A 206 15.34 -23.65 -23.24
N LYS A 207 14.54 -22.70 -23.72
CA LYS A 207 13.77 -22.73 -24.99
C LYS A 207 12.72 -23.84 -25.13
N HIS A 208 12.50 -24.65 -24.10
CA HIS A 208 11.57 -25.77 -24.13
C HIS A 208 10.15 -25.41 -23.73
N ASN A 209 9.96 -24.37 -22.90
CA ASN A 209 8.65 -23.92 -22.46
C ASN A 209 8.27 -22.63 -23.16
N ARG A 210 7.00 -22.49 -23.53
CA ARG A 210 6.44 -21.30 -24.17
C ARG A 210 5.10 -20.96 -23.53
N LEU A 211 4.92 -19.69 -23.21
CA LEU A 211 3.67 -19.17 -22.67
C LEU A 211 3.09 -18.17 -23.67
N TYR A 212 1.79 -18.30 -23.94
CA TYR A 212 1.03 -17.40 -24.79
C TYR A 212 -0.02 -16.69 -23.92
N MET A 213 0.02 -15.36 -23.88
CA MET A 213 -0.92 -14.58 -23.08
C MET A 213 -1.46 -13.36 -23.82
N GLU A 214 -2.63 -12.91 -23.38
CA GLU A 214 -3.25 -11.65 -23.74
C GLU A 214 -3.63 -10.88 -22.47
N ALA A 215 -3.56 -9.56 -22.53
CA ALA A 215 -4.01 -8.67 -21.47
C ALA A 215 -5.30 -7.96 -21.92
N ARG A 216 -6.20 -7.72 -20.99
CA ARG A 216 -7.39 -6.88 -21.20
C ARG A 216 -7.74 -6.12 -19.93
N PRO A 217 -8.47 -5.01 -20.02
CA PRO A 217 -9.02 -4.38 -18.83
C PRO A 217 -9.95 -5.35 -18.10
N LEU A 218 -9.89 -5.31 -16.77
CA LEU A 218 -10.79 -6.07 -15.92
C LEU A 218 -12.16 -5.38 -15.92
N GLU A 219 -13.22 -6.08 -16.34
CA GLU A 219 -14.59 -5.60 -16.20
C GLU A 219 -15.00 -5.60 -14.72
N GLU A 220 -15.70 -4.56 -14.27
CA GLU A 220 -16.23 -4.49 -12.91
C GLU A 220 -17.17 -5.68 -12.66
N GLY A 221 -16.85 -6.52 -11.66
CA GLY A 221 -17.62 -7.71 -11.30
C GLY A 221 -17.08 -9.05 -11.81
N LEU A 222 -16.02 -9.08 -12.64
CA LEU A 222 -15.50 -10.33 -13.21
C LEU A 222 -14.61 -11.16 -12.27
N ALA A 223 -14.33 -10.68 -11.06
CA ALA A 223 -13.48 -11.37 -10.07
C ALA A 223 -14.10 -12.69 -9.54
N GLU A 224 -15.35 -13.00 -9.90
CA GLU A 224 -16.11 -14.15 -9.38
C GLU A 224 -16.30 -15.29 -10.39
N SER A 225 -15.82 -15.16 -11.64
CA SER A 225 -16.10 -16.12 -12.72
C SER A 225 -14.84 -16.77 -13.32
N ILE A 226 -13.97 -17.33 -12.49
CA ILE A 226 -12.80 -18.10 -12.95
C ILE A 226 -12.82 -19.49 -12.32
N ASP A 227 -13.56 -20.42 -12.93
CA ASP A 227 -13.36 -21.85 -12.73
C ASP A 227 -13.98 -22.67 -13.87
N GLU A 228 -13.25 -22.76 -14.99
CA GLU A 228 -13.40 -23.87 -15.93
C GLU A 228 -12.03 -24.37 -16.37
N GLY A 229 -11.49 -25.33 -15.62
CA GLY A 229 -10.20 -25.96 -15.87
C GLY A 229 -10.22 -26.86 -17.10
N ARG A 230 -9.56 -26.42 -18.17
CA ARG A 230 -9.35 -27.22 -19.40
C ARG A 230 -7.91 -27.16 -19.91
N VAL A 231 -6.92 -27.57 -19.12
CA VAL A 231 -5.58 -27.94 -19.66
C VAL A 231 -4.88 -28.97 -18.76
N GLN A 232 -4.43 -30.09 -19.33
CA GLN A 232 -3.60 -31.09 -18.62
C GLN A 232 -2.16 -30.53 -18.38
N TYR A 233 -1.54 -30.87 -17.24
CA TYR A 233 -0.24 -30.36 -16.74
C TYR A 233 -0.17 -28.91 -16.24
N LEU A 234 -1.23 -28.10 -16.40
CA LEU A 234 -1.27 -26.71 -15.94
C LEU A 234 -1.14 -26.58 -14.40
N ASN A 235 -1.69 -27.55 -13.66
CA ASN A 235 -1.68 -27.54 -12.19
C ASN A 235 -0.25 -27.57 -11.60
N GLU A 236 0.72 -28.16 -12.30
CA GLU A 236 2.09 -28.26 -11.82
C GLU A 236 2.89 -26.94 -11.98
N ILE A 237 2.58 -26.17 -13.02
CA ILE A 237 3.21 -24.87 -13.27
C ILE A 237 2.40 -23.70 -12.68
N LYS A 238 1.18 -23.95 -12.20
CA LYS A 238 0.26 -22.95 -11.66
C LYS A 238 0.95 -22.06 -10.64
N ASP A 239 1.62 -22.64 -9.65
CA ASP A 239 2.31 -21.89 -8.60
C ASP A 239 3.44 -21.02 -9.16
N SER A 240 4.15 -21.50 -10.19
CA SER A 240 5.23 -20.74 -10.84
C SER A 240 4.68 -19.57 -11.67
N VAL A 241 3.56 -19.77 -12.37
CA VAL A 241 2.89 -18.70 -13.13
C VAL A 241 2.28 -17.67 -12.18
N VAL A 242 1.66 -18.12 -11.08
CA VAL A 242 1.11 -17.25 -10.03
C VAL A 242 2.22 -16.43 -9.36
N ALA A 243 3.36 -17.03 -9.04
CA ALA A 243 4.51 -16.31 -8.50
C ALA A 243 5.04 -15.28 -9.51
N GLY A 244 5.13 -15.63 -10.80
CA GLY A 244 5.47 -14.70 -11.88
C GLY A 244 4.49 -13.54 -12.00
N PHE A 245 3.19 -13.81 -11.89
CA PHE A 245 2.14 -12.79 -11.90
C PHE A 245 2.19 -11.88 -10.67
N GLN A 246 2.38 -12.43 -9.46
CA GLN A 246 2.52 -11.63 -8.24
C GLN A 246 3.71 -10.67 -8.31
N TRP A 247 4.82 -11.11 -8.93
CA TRP A 247 5.96 -10.25 -9.16
C TRP A 247 5.68 -9.20 -10.25
N ALA A 248 5.21 -9.63 -11.42
CA ALA A 248 4.93 -8.74 -12.55
C ALA A 248 3.84 -7.70 -12.23
N SER A 249 2.83 -8.05 -11.44
CA SER A 249 1.79 -7.10 -11.01
C SER A 249 2.27 -6.12 -9.95
N LYS A 250 3.35 -6.42 -9.23
CA LYS A 250 3.96 -5.49 -8.28
C LYS A 250 4.88 -4.48 -8.97
N GLU A 251 5.59 -4.90 -10.01
CA GLU A 251 6.49 -4.07 -10.81
C GLU A 251 6.01 -4.03 -12.26
N GLY A 252 5.29 -2.98 -12.65
CA GLY A 252 4.81 -2.81 -14.03
C GLY A 252 5.92 -2.49 -15.04
N PRO A 253 5.70 -2.74 -16.34
CA PRO A 253 6.70 -2.53 -17.39
C PRO A 253 6.98 -1.06 -17.71
N LEU A 254 6.07 -0.12 -17.40
CA LEU A 254 6.27 1.29 -17.70
C LEU A 254 7.30 1.91 -16.76
N ALA A 255 7.06 1.81 -15.45
CA ALA A 255 7.83 2.53 -14.44
C ALA A 255 8.08 1.71 -13.17
N GLU A 256 7.88 0.38 -13.23
CA GLU A 256 7.92 -0.52 -12.06
C GLU A 256 6.94 -0.07 -10.96
N GLU A 257 5.79 0.48 -11.34
CA GLU A 257 4.68 0.74 -10.42
C GLU A 257 3.68 -0.41 -10.44
N ASN A 258 2.94 -0.60 -9.36
CA ASN A 258 2.00 -1.73 -9.29
C ASN A 258 0.93 -1.64 -10.39
N MET A 259 0.63 -2.77 -11.01
CA MET A 259 -0.47 -2.90 -11.95
C MET A 259 -1.82 -2.90 -11.22
N ARG A 260 -2.86 -2.36 -11.88
CA ARG A 260 -4.23 -2.35 -11.37
C ARG A 260 -5.22 -2.49 -12.52
N GLY A 261 -6.27 -3.26 -12.32
CA GLY A 261 -7.37 -3.36 -13.28
C GLY A 261 -7.02 -4.10 -14.58
N VAL A 262 -5.98 -4.94 -14.56
CA VAL A 262 -5.55 -5.74 -15.72
C VAL A 262 -5.88 -7.21 -15.47
N CYS A 263 -6.54 -7.83 -16.44
CA CYS A 263 -6.76 -9.27 -16.51
C CYS A 263 -5.77 -9.85 -17.54
N PHE A 264 -5.04 -10.89 -17.15
CA PHE A 264 -4.16 -11.64 -18.05
C PHE A 264 -4.76 -13.01 -18.32
N GLU A 265 -5.02 -13.28 -19.59
CA GLU A 265 -5.57 -14.54 -20.07
C GLU A 265 -4.43 -15.39 -20.64
N VAL A 266 -4.30 -16.61 -20.12
CA VAL A 266 -3.35 -17.59 -20.64
C VAL A 266 -4.03 -18.33 -21.78
N CYS A 267 -3.67 -18.01 -23.01
CA CYS A 267 -4.29 -18.58 -24.20
C CYS A 267 -3.80 -19.99 -24.50
N ASP A 268 -2.48 -20.20 -24.39
CA ASP A 268 -1.85 -21.49 -24.67
C ASP A 268 -0.52 -21.63 -23.92
N VAL A 269 -0.10 -22.86 -23.70
CA VAL A 269 1.11 -23.21 -22.95
C VAL A 269 1.75 -24.46 -23.56
N VAL A 270 3.00 -24.33 -24.01
CA VAL A 270 3.82 -25.46 -24.46
C VAL A 270 4.85 -25.76 -23.39
N LEU A 271 4.89 -26.98 -22.87
CA LEU A 271 5.83 -27.40 -21.82
C LEU A 271 6.68 -28.56 -22.27
N HIS A 272 7.87 -28.66 -21.68
CA HIS A 272 8.67 -29.88 -21.76
C HIS A 272 7.99 -31.03 -21.00
N ALA A 273 8.18 -32.27 -21.47
CA ALA A 273 7.60 -33.46 -20.85
C ALA A 273 8.13 -33.68 -19.42
N ASP A 274 9.45 -33.53 -19.23
CA ASP A 274 10.08 -33.76 -17.93
C ASP A 274 9.98 -32.56 -16.98
N ALA A 275 9.63 -32.85 -15.72
CA ALA A 275 9.49 -31.86 -14.65
C ALA A 275 10.76 -31.03 -14.39
N ILE A 276 11.94 -31.61 -14.61
CA ILE A 276 13.24 -30.97 -14.39
C ILE A 276 13.42 -29.74 -15.30
N HIS A 277 12.85 -29.77 -16.49
CA HIS A 277 12.95 -28.70 -17.48
C HIS A 277 11.84 -27.65 -17.37
N ARG A 278 10.90 -27.80 -16.41
CA ARG A 278 9.81 -26.85 -16.12
C ARG A 278 9.85 -26.30 -14.68
N GLY A 279 11.01 -26.35 -14.03
CA GLY A 279 11.20 -25.78 -12.69
C GLY A 279 10.92 -24.27 -12.63
N GLY A 280 10.65 -23.76 -11.42
CA GLY A 280 10.27 -22.35 -11.20
C GLY A 280 11.26 -21.33 -11.78
N GLY A 281 12.56 -21.61 -11.75
CA GLY A 281 13.58 -20.73 -12.37
C GLY A 281 13.48 -20.60 -13.89
N GLN A 282 12.74 -21.49 -14.56
CA GLN A 282 12.46 -21.41 -16.00
C GLN A 282 11.12 -20.73 -16.27
N VAL A 283 10.07 -21.10 -15.52
CA VAL A 283 8.69 -20.64 -15.78
C VAL A 283 8.42 -19.24 -15.22
N ILE A 284 8.93 -18.91 -14.04
CA ILE A 284 8.67 -17.61 -13.37
C ILE A 284 9.16 -16.43 -14.24
N PRO A 285 10.41 -16.42 -14.75
CA PRO A 285 10.88 -15.31 -15.59
C PRO A 285 10.13 -15.23 -16.92
N THR A 286 9.75 -16.36 -17.50
CA THR A 286 8.96 -16.41 -18.74
C THR A 286 7.55 -15.86 -18.54
N ALA A 287 6.89 -16.23 -17.44
CA ALA A 287 5.59 -15.69 -17.06
C ALA A 287 5.66 -14.17 -16.89
N ARG A 288 6.69 -13.66 -16.20
CA ARG A 288 6.91 -12.22 -16.04
C ARG A 288 7.09 -11.51 -17.40
N ARG A 289 7.93 -12.05 -18.29
CA ARG A 289 8.19 -11.47 -19.62
C ARG A 289 6.93 -11.43 -20.48
N VAL A 290 6.17 -12.52 -20.55
CA VAL A 290 4.94 -12.57 -21.38
C VAL A 290 3.86 -11.62 -20.83
N ILE A 291 3.76 -11.49 -19.50
CA ILE A 291 2.86 -10.53 -18.85
C ILE A 291 3.22 -9.10 -19.26
N TYR A 292 4.50 -8.72 -19.22
CA TYR A 292 4.94 -7.39 -19.67
C TYR A 292 4.69 -7.16 -21.15
N ALA A 293 4.98 -8.15 -22.01
CA ALA A 293 4.69 -8.05 -23.43
C ALA A 293 3.18 -7.87 -23.71
N SER A 294 2.33 -8.61 -23.00
CA SER A 294 0.87 -8.53 -23.16
C SER A 294 0.34 -7.18 -22.67
N HIS A 295 0.91 -6.63 -21.61
CA HIS A 295 0.56 -5.31 -21.09
C HIS A 295 0.94 -4.19 -22.06
N LEU A 296 2.15 -4.22 -22.64
CA LEU A 296 2.62 -3.22 -23.60
C LEU A 296 1.83 -3.25 -24.92
N THR A 297 1.30 -4.40 -25.32
CA THR A 297 0.46 -4.55 -26.53
C THR A 297 -1.00 -4.16 -26.33
N ALA A 298 -1.42 -3.89 -25.09
CA ALA A 298 -2.79 -3.59 -24.67
C ALA A 298 -3.04 -2.09 -24.43
N LYS A 299 -2.23 -1.21 -25.05
CA LYS A 299 -2.26 0.25 -24.87
C LYS A 299 -2.20 0.65 -23.39
N PRO A 300 -1.02 0.57 -22.77
CA PRO A 300 -0.87 0.83 -21.34
C PRO A 300 -1.19 2.30 -21.00
N ARG A 301 -1.71 2.52 -19.80
CA ARG A 301 -2.09 3.82 -19.24
C ARG A 301 -1.63 3.94 -17.79
N LEU A 302 -1.39 5.16 -17.35
CA LEU A 302 -1.15 5.45 -15.94
C LEU A 302 -2.45 5.84 -15.25
N LEU A 303 -2.62 5.35 -14.03
CA LEU A 303 -3.65 5.79 -13.11
C LEU A 303 -3.04 6.72 -12.06
N GLU A 304 -3.58 7.92 -11.94
CA GLU A 304 -3.27 8.85 -10.86
C GLU A 304 -4.25 8.63 -9.68
N PRO A 305 -3.78 8.68 -8.43
CA PRO A 305 -4.70 8.62 -7.30
C PRO A 305 -5.39 9.97 -7.13
N VAL A 306 -6.66 9.93 -6.73
CA VAL A 306 -7.52 11.10 -6.55
C VAL A 306 -8.05 11.14 -5.12
N TYR A 307 -7.96 12.32 -4.51
CA TYR A 307 -8.61 12.60 -3.24
C TYR A 307 -10.05 13.06 -3.45
N LEU A 308 -10.94 12.56 -2.61
CA LEU A 308 -12.17 13.25 -2.26
C LEU A 308 -11.83 14.31 -1.22
N VAL A 309 -12.01 15.57 -1.61
CA VAL A 309 -11.79 16.73 -0.76
C VAL A 309 -13.15 17.22 -0.27
N GLU A 310 -13.36 17.21 1.03
CA GLU A 310 -14.48 17.87 1.68
C GLU A 310 -14.01 19.19 2.30
N ILE A 311 -14.63 20.30 1.89
CA ILE A 311 -14.26 21.64 2.33
C ILE A 311 -15.46 22.26 3.01
N GLN A 312 -15.27 22.72 4.25
CA GLN A 312 -16.28 23.49 4.98
C GLN A 312 -15.85 24.95 5.03
N ALA A 313 -16.71 25.84 4.54
CA ALA A 313 -16.42 27.27 4.48
C ALA A 313 -17.70 28.13 4.45
N PRO A 314 -17.62 29.41 4.86
CA PRO A 314 -18.71 30.35 4.68
C PRO A 314 -18.87 30.76 3.20
N GLU A 315 -20.06 31.26 2.84
CA GLU A 315 -20.40 31.68 1.46
C GLU A 315 -19.38 32.66 0.85
N GLN A 316 -18.86 33.59 1.66
CA GLN A 316 -17.90 34.60 1.25
C GLN A 316 -16.57 34.02 0.74
N ALA A 317 -16.22 32.80 1.19
CA ALA A 317 -14.97 32.14 0.84
C ALA A 317 -15.10 31.20 -0.37
N LEU A 318 -16.31 30.96 -0.89
CA LEU A 318 -16.56 30.03 -2.00
C LEU A 318 -15.76 30.39 -3.26
N GLY A 319 -15.69 31.68 -3.60
CA GLY A 319 -14.92 32.14 -4.77
C GLY A 319 -13.43 31.78 -4.69
N GLY A 320 -12.85 31.84 -3.48
CA GLY A 320 -11.47 31.41 -3.25
C GLY A 320 -11.27 29.91 -3.44
N ILE A 321 -12.23 29.09 -3.00
CA ILE A 321 -12.18 27.63 -3.14
C ILE A 321 -12.22 27.21 -4.61
N TYR A 322 -13.17 27.74 -5.38
CA TYR A 322 -13.28 27.46 -6.82
C TYR A 322 -12.02 27.87 -7.60
N SER A 323 -11.43 29.02 -7.26
CA SER A 323 -10.19 29.50 -7.87
C SER A 323 -9.03 28.50 -7.66
N VAL A 324 -8.83 28.05 -6.42
CA VAL A 324 -7.74 27.12 -6.08
C VAL A 324 -7.98 25.73 -6.69
N LEU A 325 -9.21 25.22 -6.66
CA LEU A 325 -9.54 23.93 -7.26
C LEU A 325 -9.31 23.94 -8.79
N ASN A 326 -9.75 24.99 -9.48
CA ASN A 326 -9.55 25.11 -10.93
C ASN A 326 -8.06 25.17 -11.31
N GLN A 327 -7.23 25.86 -10.52
CA GLN A 327 -5.78 25.90 -10.74
C GLN A 327 -5.12 24.52 -10.56
N LYS A 328 -5.72 23.63 -9.77
CA LYS A 328 -5.17 22.33 -9.37
C LYS A 328 -5.88 21.14 -10.03
N ARG A 329 -6.56 21.36 -11.17
CA ARG A 329 -7.34 20.34 -11.89
C ARG A 329 -8.42 19.66 -11.04
N GLY A 330 -8.92 20.37 -10.02
CA GLY A 330 -9.98 19.89 -9.15
C GLY A 330 -11.36 19.96 -9.81
N HIS A 331 -12.19 18.95 -9.59
CA HIS A 331 -13.56 18.90 -10.11
C HIS A 331 -14.57 18.90 -8.97
N VAL A 332 -15.33 19.99 -8.82
CA VAL A 332 -16.42 20.10 -7.85
C VAL A 332 -17.67 19.42 -8.42
N PHE A 333 -18.25 18.49 -7.66
CA PHE A 333 -19.45 17.77 -8.08
C PHE A 333 -20.63 17.90 -7.11
N GLU A 334 -20.38 18.32 -5.86
CA GLU A 334 -21.43 18.52 -4.86
C GLU A 334 -21.16 19.80 -4.06
N GLU A 335 -22.17 20.66 -3.96
CA GLU A 335 -22.17 21.84 -3.11
C GLU A 335 -23.47 21.82 -2.30
N MET A 336 -23.36 21.75 -0.97
CA MET A 336 -24.51 21.69 -0.09
C MET A 336 -24.39 22.72 1.03
N GLN A 337 -25.38 23.58 1.15
CA GLN A 337 -25.49 24.47 2.31
C GLN A 337 -25.94 23.66 3.53
N ARG A 338 -25.23 23.78 4.65
CA ARG A 338 -25.61 23.11 5.89
C ARG A 338 -26.82 23.82 6.50
N PRO A 339 -27.98 23.14 6.63
CA PRO A 339 -29.19 23.77 7.14
C PRO A 339 -28.97 24.37 8.53
N GLY A 340 -29.36 25.63 8.71
CA GLY A 340 -29.26 26.35 9.99
C GLY A 340 -27.89 26.99 10.28
N THR A 341 -26.91 26.90 9.37
CA THR A 341 -25.61 27.60 9.51
C THR A 341 -25.22 28.28 8.20
N PRO A 342 -24.44 29.38 8.21
CA PRO A 342 -23.96 30.03 6.98
C PRO A 342 -22.81 29.26 6.29
N LEU A 343 -22.65 27.97 6.60
CA LEU A 343 -21.57 27.12 6.12
C LEU A 343 -22.03 26.30 4.92
N TYR A 344 -21.14 26.19 3.94
CA TYR A 344 -21.27 25.32 2.80
C TYR A 344 -20.27 24.17 2.92
N ASN A 345 -20.73 22.97 2.60
CA ASN A 345 -19.90 21.80 2.40
C ASN A 345 -19.75 21.59 0.90
N ILE A 346 -18.51 21.70 0.42
CA ILE A 346 -18.14 21.44 -0.96
C ILE A 346 -17.41 20.12 -1.01
N LYS A 347 -17.82 19.24 -1.94
CA LYS A 347 -17.04 18.04 -2.28
C LYS A 347 -16.48 18.15 -3.68
N ALA A 348 -15.20 17.84 -3.79
CA ALA A 348 -14.46 17.88 -5.03
C ALA A 348 -13.49 16.71 -5.16
N TYR A 349 -13.22 16.31 -6.39
CA TYR A 349 -12.11 15.43 -6.72
C TYR A 349 -10.85 16.25 -6.97
N LEU A 350 -9.72 15.83 -6.38
CA LEU A 350 -8.43 16.49 -6.53
C LEU A 350 -7.33 15.45 -6.77
N PRO A 351 -6.59 15.51 -7.90
CA PRO A 351 -5.43 14.65 -8.11
C PRO A 351 -4.39 14.82 -7.00
N VAL A 352 -3.89 13.71 -6.46
CA VAL A 352 -2.96 13.74 -5.31
C VAL A 352 -1.67 14.50 -5.64
N ILE A 353 -1.19 14.42 -6.88
CA ILE A 353 0.02 15.14 -7.31
C ILE A 353 -0.15 16.66 -7.26
N GLU A 354 -1.38 17.15 -7.47
CA GLU A 354 -1.70 18.58 -7.40
C GLU A 354 -2.00 19.05 -5.97
N SER A 355 -2.22 18.10 -5.05
CA SER A 355 -2.58 18.37 -3.67
C SER A 355 -1.45 18.94 -2.81
N PHE A 356 -0.19 18.88 -3.27
CA PHE A 356 0.94 19.44 -2.54
C PHE A 356 0.78 20.96 -2.37
N GLY A 357 0.87 21.42 -1.12
CA GLY A 357 0.62 22.82 -0.77
C GLY A 357 -0.85 23.26 -0.92
N PHE A 358 -1.79 22.37 -1.23
CA PHE A 358 -3.20 22.73 -1.41
C PHE A 358 -3.78 23.38 -0.16
N SER A 359 -3.48 22.83 1.02
CA SER A 359 -3.99 23.38 2.29
C SER A 359 -3.50 24.80 2.58
N SER A 360 -2.25 25.13 2.23
CA SER A 360 -1.69 26.47 2.44
C SER A 360 -2.23 27.47 1.42
N THR A 361 -2.32 27.09 0.15
CA THR A 361 -2.91 27.93 -0.91
C THR A 361 -4.40 28.20 -0.64
N LEU A 362 -5.16 27.17 -0.26
CA LEU A 362 -6.58 27.32 0.08
C LEU A 362 -6.77 28.23 1.29
N ARG A 363 -5.93 28.07 2.32
CA ARG A 363 -5.97 28.93 3.51
C ARG A 363 -5.68 30.39 3.16
N ALA A 364 -4.71 30.64 2.28
CA ALA A 364 -4.38 31.99 1.82
C ALA A 364 -5.52 32.62 1.00
N ALA A 365 -6.12 31.86 0.08
CA ALA A 365 -7.22 32.32 -0.76
C ALA A 365 -8.53 32.56 0.00
N THR A 366 -8.70 31.93 1.16
CA THR A 366 -9.93 32.01 1.98
C THR A 366 -9.72 32.77 3.30
N SER A 367 -8.59 33.47 3.46
CA SER A 367 -8.21 34.17 4.70
C SER A 367 -8.33 33.30 5.96
N GLY A 368 -8.08 32.00 5.84
CA GLY A 368 -8.17 31.05 6.94
C GLY A 368 -9.55 30.47 7.24
N GLN A 369 -10.56 30.79 6.44
CA GLN A 369 -11.96 30.41 6.72
C GLN A 369 -12.33 29.01 6.20
N ALA A 370 -11.58 28.45 5.25
CA ALA A 370 -11.83 27.11 4.72
C ALA A 370 -10.89 26.06 5.30
N PHE A 371 -11.45 24.91 5.65
CA PHE A 371 -10.69 23.75 6.13
C PHE A 371 -10.92 22.56 5.19
N PRO A 372 -9.89 22.11 4.45
CA PRO A 372 -10.01 20.95 3.60
C PRO A 372 -9.74 19.67 4.39
N GLN A 373 -10.53 18.64 4.11
CA GLN A 373 -10.28 17.27 4.50
C GLN A 373 -10.10 16.44 3.23
N CYS A 374 -8.90 15.92 3.02
CA CYS A 374 -8.59 15.09 1.86
C CYS A 374 -8.58 13.62 2.29
N VAL A 375 -9.37 12.80 1.60
CA VAL A 375 -9.43 11.35 1.81
C VAL A 375 -9.21 10.68 0.45
N PHE A 376 -8.40 9.61 0.41
CA PHE A 376 -8.26 8.82 -0.81
C PHE A 376 -9.60 8.23 -1.22
N ASP A 377 -10.00 8.45 -2.48
CA ASP A 377 -11.29 7.99 -3.00
C ASP A 377 -11.10 6.89 -4.05
N HIS A 378 -10.51 7.23 -5.20
CA HIS A 378 -10.32 6.30 -6.30
C HIS A 378 -9.03 6.56 -7.08
N TRP A 379 -8.78 5.70 -8.07
CA TRP A 379 -7.72 5.85 -9.06
C TRP A 379 -8.37 6.29 -10.36
N ASP A 380 -7.91 7.41 -10.92
CA ASP A 380 -8.41 7.94 -12.18
C ASP A 380 -7.38 7.75 -13.29
N MET A 381 -7.84 7.55 -14.51
CA MET A 381 -6.98 7.30 -15.66
C MET A 381 -6.49 8.62 -16.25
N MET A 382 -5.18 8.74 -16.43
CA MET A 382 -4.62 9.88 -17.12
C MET A 382 -5.00 9.84 -18.61
N SER A 383 -5.42 10.99 -19.13
CA SER A 383 -5.82 11.13 -20.53
C SER A 383 -4.65 11.05 -21.52
N SER A 384 -3.43 11.35 -21.06
CA SER A 384 -2.22 11.34 -21.89
C SER A 384 -1.63 9.92 -22.03
N ASP A 385 -1.12 9.61 -23.22
CA ASP A 385 -0.52 8.32 -23.52
C ASP A 385 0.93 8.25 -23.01
N PRO A 386 1.29 7.31 -22.12
CA PRO A 386 2.67 7.18 -21.63
C PRO A 386 3.68 6.77 -22.72
N LEU A 387 3.23 6.19 -23.84
CA LEU A 387 4.10 5.78 -24.95
C LEU A 387 4.35 6.90 -25.98
N GLU A 388 3.59 7.98 -25.93
CA GLU A 388 3.73 9.11 -26.86
C GLU A 388 4.79 10.10 -26.34
N SER A 389 5.87 10.26 -27.10
CA SER A 389 6.97 11.16 -26.76
C SER A 389 6.50 12.60 -26.55
N GLY A 390 6.80 13.17 -25.39
CA GLY A 390 6.46 14.55 -25.04
C GLY A 390 5.07 14.73 -24.39
N SER A 391 4.31 13.65 -24.19
CA SER A 391 3.09 13.70 -23.40
C SER A 391 3.40 13.93 -21.91
N GLN A 392 2.41 14.41 -21.15
CA GLN A 392 2.52 14.57 -19.70
C GLN A 392 2.79 13.20 -19.03
N ALA A 393 2.09 12.15 -19.45
CA ALA A 393 2.32 10.79 -18.96
C ALA A 393 3.74 10.29 -19.27
N ALA A 394 4.26 10.51 -20.48
CA ALA A 394 5.59 10.07 -20.86
C ALA A 394 6.68 10.77 -20.04
N THR A 395 6.52 12.08 -19.79
CA THR A 395 7.41 12.85 -18.92
C THR A 395 7.39 12.29 -17.49
N LEU A 396 6.20 12.03 -16.94
CA LEU A 396 6.06 11.43 -15.61
C LEU A 396 6.71 10.05 -15.52
N VAL A 397 6.52 9.19 -16.53
CA VAL A 397 7.18 7.87 -16.56
C VAL A 397 8.71 8.03 -16.62
N ALA A 398 9.23 8.92 -17.46
CA ALA A 398 10.66 9.17 -17.57
C ALA A 398 11.25 9.65 -16.23
N ASP A 399 10.58 10.56 -15.53
CA ASP A 399 11.00 11.07 -14.23
C ASP A 399 10.98 9.97 -13.15
N ILE A 400 9.94 9.13 -13.13
CA ILE A 400 9.86 8.00 -12.20
C ILE A 400 11.00 7.00 -12.49
N ARG A 401 11.24 6.67 -13.76
CA ARG A 401 12.31 5.75 -14.18
C ARG A 401 13.69 6.28 -13.81
N LYS A 402 13.95 7.55 -14.09
CA LYS A 402 15.21 8.23 -13.75
C LYS A 402 15.48 8.19 -12.26
N ARG A 403 14.47 8.46 -11.43
CA ARG A 403 14.57 8.39 -9.97
C ARG A 403 14.85 6.98 -9.47
N LYS A 404 14.23 5.95 -10.06
CA LYS A 404 14.51 4.54 -9.74
C LYS A 404 15.85 4.03 -10.30
N GLY A 405 16.59 4.84 -11.05
CA GLY A 405 17.83 4.42 -11.70
C GLY A 405 17.63 3.49 -12.91
N LEU A 406 16.42 3.43 -13.44
CA LEU A 406 16.08 2.66 -14.65
C LEU A 406 16.50 3.43 -15.90
N LYS A 407 16.63 2.72 -17.03
CA LYS A 407 16.88 3.36 -18.34
C LYS A 407 15.76 4.35 -18.65
N GLU A 408 16.08 5.59 -19.00
CA GLU A 408 15.08 6.64 -19.32
C GLU A 408 14.16 6.21 -20.47
N GLN A 409 14.73 5.55 -21.49
CA GLN A 409 13.93 4.94 -22.56
C GLN A 409 13.24 3.67 -22.05
N MET A 410 11.97 3.52 -22.42
CA MET A 410 11.21 2.30 -22.14
C MET A 410 11.85 1.10 -22.83
N THR A 411 11.80 -0.03 -22.15
CA THR A 411 12.26 -1.29 -22.71
C THR A 411 11.37 -1.67 -23.90
N PRO A 412 11.94 -1.88 -25.10
CA PRO A 412 11.13 -2.17 -26.27
C PRO A 412 10.45 -3.53 -26.15
N LEU A 413 9.26 -3.66 -26.74
CA LEU A 413 8.46 -4.90 -26.75
C LEU A 413 9.28 -6.12 -27.20
N SER A 414 10.23 -5.93 -28.12
CA SER A 414 11.12 -6.98 -28.64
C SER A 414 12.03 -7.64 -27.62
N GLU A 415 12.26 -7.03 -26.45
CA GLU A 415 13.02 -7.66 -25.37
C GLU A 415 12.16 -8.64 -24.55
N PHE A 416 10.84 -8.46 -24.56
CA PHE A 416 9.89 -9.29 -23.82
C PHE A 416 9.24 -10.37 -24.69
N GLU A 417 8.91 -10.04 -25.94
CA GLU A 417 8.29 -10.94 -26.92
C GLU A 417 9.36 -11.72 -27.70
N ASP A 418 9.24 -13.05 -27.72
CA ASP A 418 10.08 -13.91 -28.56
C ASP A 418 9.33 -14.24 -29.85
N LYS A 419 9.99 -14.14 -31.00
CA LYS A 419 9.43 -14.63 -32.28
C LYS A 419 9.47 -16.15 -32.35
N LEU A 420 8.48 -16.72 -33.05
CA LEU A 420 8.31 -18.17 -33.23
C LEU A 420 9.58 -18.85 -33.73
#